data_AF-A0A9E0T9B8-F1
#
_entry.id   AF-A0A9E0T9B8-F1
#
_cell.length_a   1.000
_cell.length_b   1.000
_cell.length_c   1.000
_cell.angle_alpha   90.00
_cell.angle_beta   90.00
_cell.angle_gamma   90.00
#
_symmetry.space_group_name_H-M   'P 1'
#
loop_
_entity.id
_entity.type
_entity.pdbx_description
1 polymer ?
#
loop_
_entity_poly.entity_id
_entity_poly.type
_entity_poly.pdbx_seq_one_letter_code
_entity_poly.pdbx_strand_id
1 'polypeptide(L)'
;MHDDNQILIPPSFIALHSDTRQRLRLPVAELRARYELCEDLAQHLVEQAQQLYHGPCPCEAEVLRRMHAGLAGADSGLAAPEAGWVVQRLAELLQWPCPLLTG
;
A
#
# COMPACT_ATOMS: atom_id res chain seq x y z
N MET A 1 -22.20 8.29 -19.64
CA MET A 1 -21.88 6.91 -19.23
C MET A 1 -21.61 6.97 -17.74
N HIS A 2 -22.34 6.19 -16.94
CA HIS A 2 -22.29 6.24 -15.48
C HIS A 2 -21.06 5.43 -15.05
N ASP A 3 -19.89 6.06 -15.03
CA ASP A 3 -18.68 5.43 -14.47
C ASP A 3 -18.72 5.59 -12.95
N ASP A 4 -19.74 4.95 -12.37
CA ASP A 4 -19.87 4.78 -10.94
C ASP A 4 -18.98 3.60 -10.54
N ASN A 5 -17.70 3.67 -10.91
CA ASN A 5 -16.68 2.87 -10.28
C ASN A 5 -16.58 3.44 -8.85
N GLN A 6 -17.51 3.03 -7.98
CA GLN A 6 -17.50 3.31 -6.56
C GLN A 6 -16.35 2.54 -5.95
N ILE A 7 -15.14 2.99 -6.25
CA ILE A 7 -13.94 2.58 -5.56
C ILE A 7 -14.18 2.92 -4.08
N LEU A 8 -14.50 1.85 -3.32
CA LEU A 8 -14.75 1.90 -1.90
C LEU A 8 -13.41 2.00 -1.20
N ILE A 9 -13.03 3.22 -0.86
CA ILE A 9 -11.78 3.49 -0.15
C ILE A 9 -11.93 2.90 1.26
N PRO A 10 -11.07 1.96 1.66
CA PRO A 10 -11.17 1.33 2.96
C PRO A 10 -10.88 2.34 4.08
N PRO A 11 -11.52 2.18 5.26
CA PRO A 11 -11.33 3.08 6.40
C PRO A 11 -9.88 3.13 6.88
N SER A 12 -9.10 2.06 6.68
CA SER A 12 -7.66 2.04 6.95
C SER A 12 -6.88 3.06 6.13
N PHE A 13 -7.22 3.23 4.85
CA PHE A 13 -6.58 4.24 3.98
C PHE A 13 -7.08 5.65 4.31
N ILE A 14 -8.38 5.81 4.54
CA ILE A 14 -8.97 7.09 4.98
C ILE A 14 -8.29 7.59 6.25
N ALA A 15 -7.98 6.69 7.19
CA ALA A 15 -7.31 7.04 8.45
C ALA A 15 -5.91 7.65 8.25
N LEU A 16 -5.16 7.24 7.23
CA LEU A 16 -3.82 7.80 6.92
C LEU A 16 -3.89 9.28 6.53
N HIS A 17 -4.97 9.66 5.86
CA HIS A 17 -5.19 11.01 5.36
C HIS A 17 -6.19 11.79 6.22
N SER A 18 -6.59 11.24 7.36
CA SER A 18 -7.48 11.90 8.32
C SER A 18 -6.68 12.47 9.49
N ASP A 19 -7.17 13.57 10.04
CA ASP A 19 -6.64 14.12 11.29
C ASP A 19 -7.10 13.33 12.53
N THR A 20 -6.56 13.66 13.71
CA THR A 20 -7.03 13.20 15.04
C THR A 20 -8.54 13.32 15.26
N ARG A 21 -9.20 14.23 14.53
CA ARG A 21 -10.66 14.44 14.53
C ARG A 21 -11.42 13.69 13.43
N GLN A 22 -10.78 12.72 12.76
CA GLN A 22 -11.32 11.98 11.60
C GLN A 22 -11.79 12.88 10.44
N ARG A 23 -11.20 14.07 10.30
CA ARG A 23 -11.46 14.93 9.13
C ARG A 23 -10.38 14.68 8.08
N LEU A 24 -10.80 14.38 6.85
CA LEU A 24 -9.92 14.28 5.70
C LEU A 24 -9.12 15.57 5.52
N ARG A 25 -7.80 15.42 5.39
CA ARG A 25 -6.85 16.52 5.17
C ARG A 25 -6.79 16.95 3.70
N LEU A 26 -7.32 16.13 2.81
CA LEU A 26 -7.30 16.31 1.36
C LEU A 26 -8.67 15.98 0.74
N PRO A 27 -9.00 16.51 -0.45
CA PRO A 27 -10.30 16.30 -1.07
C PRO A 27 -10.52 14.84 -1.44
N VAL A 28 -11.77 14.36 -1.35
CA VAL A 28 -12.13 12.95 -1.62
C VAL A 28 -11.67 12.48 -3.00
N ALA A 29 -11.70 13.35 -4.01
CA ALA A 29 -11.21 13.04 -5.36
C ALA A 29 -9.71 12.71 -5.38
N GLU A 30 -8.90 13.46 -4.63
CA GLU A 30 -7.46 13.21 -4.51
C GLU A 30 -7.19 11.96 -3.68
N LEU A 31 -7.98 11.72 -2.62
CA LEU A 31 -7.89 10.49 -1.81
C LEU A 31 -8.13 9.26 -2.67
N ARG A 32 -9.16 9.32 -3.53
CA ARG A 32 -9.47 8.24 -4.46
C ARG A 32 -8.31 7.99 -5.42
N ALA A 33 -7.75 9.03 -6.01
CA ALA A 33 -6.62 8.90 -6.93
C ALA A 33 -5.40 8.28 -6.23
N ARG A 34 -5.10 8.70 -4.99
CA ARG A 34 -4.00 8.14 -4.19
C ARG A 34 -4.25 6.68 -3.81
N TYR A 35 -5.49 6.35 -3.42
CA TYR A 35 -5.89 4.98 -3.11
C TYR A 35 -5.77 4.08 -4.35
N GLU A 36 -6.28 4.51 -5.50
CA GLU A 36 -6.21 3.75 -6.75
C GLU A 36 -4.76 3.47 -7.14
N LEU A 37 -3.89 4.48 -7.05
CA LEU A 37 -2.44 4.32 -7.25
C LEU A 37 -1.83 3.30 -6.28
N CYS A 38 -2.16 3.37 -4.99
CA CYS A 38 -1.62 2.48 -3.97
C CYS A 38 -2.12 1.03 -4.15
N GLU A 39 -3.40 0.86 -4.47
CA GLU A 39 -4.02 -0.45 -4.70
C GLU A 39 -3.43 -1.08 -5.97
N ASP A 40 -3.32 -0.35 -7.09
CA ASP A 40 -2.68 -0.82 -8.33
C ASP A 40 -1.22 -1.24 -8.09
N LEU A 41 -0.47 -0.42 -7.35
CA LEU A 41 0.92 -0.74 -7.01
C LEU A 41 1.01 -2.00 -6.13
N ALA A 42 0.13 -2.15 -5.14
CA ALA A 42 0.09 -3.35 -4.30
C ALA A 42 -0.16 -4.61 -5.14
N GLN A 43 -1.08 -4.56 -6.11
CA GLN A 43 -1.37 -5.66 -7.03
C GLN A 43 -0.17 -5.99 -7.91
N HIS A 44 0.49 -5.00 -8.51
CA HIS A 44 1.71 -5.21 -9.30
C HIS A 44 2.85 -5.82 -8.48
N LEU A 45 2.97 -5.42 -7.20
CA LEU A 45 4.00 -5.95 -6.30
C LEU A 45 3.75 -7.40 -5.89
N VAL A 46 2.54 -7.94 -6.01
CA VAL A 46 2.22 -9.36 -5.70
C VAL A 46 3.11 -10.28 -6.53
N GLU A 47 3.15 -10.08 -7.84
CA GLU A 47 3.95 -10.90 -8.75
C GLU A 47 5.45 -10.79 -8.42
N GLN A 48 5.94 -9.56 -8.21
CA GLN A 48 7.34 -9.32 -7.85
C GLN A 48 7.71 -9.96 -6.51
N ALA A 49 6.82 -9.90 -5.51
CA ALA A 49 7.03 -10.50 -4.20
C ALA A 49 7.07 -12.03 -4.28
N GLN A 50 6.18 -12.65 -5.06
CA GLN A 50 6.22 -14.09 -5.29
C GLN A 50 7.52 -14.51 -6.00
N GLN A 51 7.98 -13.77 -7.01
CA GLN A 51 9.25 -14.04 -7.68
C GLN A 51 10.44 -13.97 -6.72
N LEU A 52 10.47 -12.98 -5.82
CA LEU A 52 11.52 -12.87 -4.79
C LEU A 52 11.46 -14.01 -3.78
N TYR A 53 10.24 -14.39 -3.36
CA TYR A 53 10.01 -15.45 -2.38
C TYR A 53 10.45 -16.82 -2.90
N HIS A 54 10.13 -17.13 -4.15
CA HIS A 54 10.55 -18.38 -4.81
C HIS A 54 12.02 -18.39 -5.27
N GLY A 55 12.67 -17.24 -5.29
CA GLY A 55 14.06 -17.10 -5.74
C GLY A 55 15.02 -16.87 -4.58
N PRO A 56 15.62 -15.67 -4.47
CA PRO A 56 16.76 -15.42 -3.58
C PRO A 56 16.39 -15.24 -2.10
N CYS A 57 15.11 -15.12 -1.74
CA CYS A 57 14.72 -14.79 -0.37
C CYS A 57 13.48 -15.58 0.11
N PRO A 58 13.65 -16.76 0.72
CA PRO A 58 12.53 -17.60 1.16
C PRO A 58 11.91 -17.12 2.49
N CYS A 59 11.84 -15.80 2.72
CA CYS A 59 11.28 -15.22 3.94
C CYS A 59 10.30 -14.10 3.58
N GLU A 60 9.01 -14.36 3.81
CA GLU A 60 7.89 -13.43 3.54
C GLU A 60 8.14 -12.05 4.18
N ALA A 61 8.56 -12.03 5.44
CA ALA A 61 8.83 -10.80 6.18
C ALA A 61 10.00 -9.99 5.58
N GLU A 62 11.00 -10.65 5.01
CA GLU A 62 12.15 -9.97 4.38
C GLU A 62 11.78 -9.46 2.98
N VAL A 63 10.98 -10.22 2.22
CA VAL A 63 10.41 -9.74 0.95
C VAL A 63 9.59 -8.47 1.17
N LEU A 64 8.67 -8.48 2.14
CA LEU A 64 7.85 -7.32 2.48
C LEU A 64 8.68 -6.12 2.95
N ARG A 65 9.72 -6.35 3.78
CA ARG A 65 10.66 -5.29 4.20
C ARG A 65 11.43 -4.68 3.02
N ARG A 66 11.88 -5.50 2.07
CA ARG A 66 12.53 -5.00 0.85
C ARG A 66 11.60 -4.15 0.00
N MET A 67 10.37 -4.60 -0.22
CA MET A 67 9.36 -3.81 -0.94
C MET A 67 9.11 -2.48 -0.22
N HIS A 68 8.92 -2.50 1.10
CA HIS A 68 8.76 -1.29 1.91
C HIS A 68 9.94 -0.34 1.76
N ALA A 69 11.18 -0.84 1.84
CA ALA A 69 12.38 -0.01 1.71
C ALA A 69 12.48 0.66 0.33
N GLY A 70 12.06 -0.02 -0.75
CA GLY A 70 11.96 0.56 -2.09
C GLY A 70 10.88 1.65 -2.17
N LEU A 71 9.71 1.38 -1.59
CA LEU A 71 8.58 2.31 -1.58
C LEU A 71 8.79 3.53 -0.67
N ALA A 72 9.54 3.38 0.41
CA ALA A 72 9.90 4.49 1.32
C ALA A 72 11.00 5.40 0.73
N GLY A 73 11.63 4.99 -0.38
CA GLY A 73 12.59 5.82 -1.10
C GLY A 73 11.92 7.02 -1.78
N ALA A 74 12.67 8.13 -1.91
CA ALA A 74 12.17 9.37 -2.53
C ALA A 74 11.74 9.23 -4.00
N ASP A 75 12.12 8.13 -4.66
CA ASP A 75 11.83 7.85 -6.07
C ASP A 75 10.41 7.29 -6.28
N SER A 76 9.77 6.74 -5.25
CA SER A 76 8.46 6.10 -5.36
C SER A 76 7.30 7.07 -5.60
N GLY A 77 7.49 8.36 -5.26
CA GLY A 77 6.43 9.36 -5.29
C GLY A 77 5.30 9.13 -4.26
N LEU A 78 5.50 8.20 -3.32
CA LEU A 78 4.58 7.92 -2.21
C LEU A 78 5.02 8.62 -0.92
N ALA A 79 4.05 8.98 -0.10
CA ALA A 79 4.32 9.39 1.27
C ALA A 79 4.69 8.17 2.13
N ALA A 80 5.50 8.37 3.17
CA ALA A 80 5.86 7.33 4.14
C ALA A 80 4.66 6.50 4.66
N PRO A 81 3.50 7.09 5.06
CA PRO A 81 2.34 6.31 5.48
C PRO A 81 1.69 5.51 4.34
N GLU A 82 1.75 5.98 3.10
CA GLU A 82 1.21 5.28 1.93
C GLU A 82 2.05 4.04 1.62
N ALA A 83 3.39 4.16 1.68
CA ALA A 83 4.30 3.03 1.50
C ALA A 83 4.01 1.90 2.51
N GLY A 84 3.77 2.24 3.78
CA GLY A 84 3.38 1.27 4.81
C GLY A 84 2.05 0.59 4.48
N TRP A 85 1.07 1.35 4.00
CA TRP A 85 -0.23 0.79 3.62
C TRP A 85 -0.16 -0.14 2.42
N VAL A 86 0.60 0.22 1.38
CA VAL A 86 0.80 -0.64 0.19
C VAL A 86 1.38 -1.99 0.61
N VAL A 87 2.34 -2.00 1.53
CA VAL A 87 2.97 -3.25 2.01
C VAL A 87 2.03 -4.06 2.90
N GLN A 88 1.23 -3.39 3.74
CA GLN A 88 0.17 -4.07 4.49
C GLN A 88 -0.83 -4.73 3.53
N ARG A 89 -1.26 -4.01 2.50
CA ARG A 89 -2.20 -4.51 1.49
C ARG A 89 -1.62 -5.68 0.69
N LEU A 90 -0.35 -5.57 0.29
CA LEU A 90 0.41 -6.64 -0.35
C LEU A 90 0.46 -7.91 0.52
N ALA A 91 0.73 -7.75 1.83
CA ALA A 91 0.73 -8.87 2.76
C ALA A 91 -0.67 -9.54 2.84
N GLU A 92 -1.74 -8.76 2.86
CA GLU A 92 -3.12 -9.30 2.81
C GLU A 92 -3.40 -10.09 1.53
N LEU A 93 -3.01 -9.55 0.37
CA LEU A 93 -3.21 -10.18 -0.94
C LEU A 93 -2.45 -11.51 -1.06
N LEU A 94 -1.23 -11.57 -0.51
CA LEU A 94 -0.40 -12.77 -0.47
C LEU A 94 -0.76 -13.73 0.65
N GLN A 95 -1.69 -13.34 1.54
CA GLN A 95 -2.03 -14.06 2.77
C GLN A 95 -0.82 -14.27 3.70
N TRP A 96 0.10 -13.29 3.72
CA TRP A 96 1.30 -13.29 4.54
C TRP A 96 1.12 -12.53 5.85
N PRO A 97 1.87 -12.87 6.91
CA PRO A 97 1.88 -12.10 8.14
C PRO A 97 2.53 -10.73 7.88
N CYS A 98 1.79 -9.65 8.13
CA CYS A 98 2.34 -8.30 8.02
C CYS A 98 3.45 -8.10 9.07
N PRO A 99 4.70 -7.83 8.66
CA PRO A 99 5.78 -7.58 9.59
C PRO A 99 5.61 -6.21 10.24
N LEU A 100 6.24 -6.00 11.39
CA LEU A 100 6.42 -4.66 11.93
C LEU A 100 7.34 -3.88 10.98
N LEU A 101 6.73 -3.00 10.18
CA LEU A 101 7.43 -2.05 9.32
C LEU A 101 7.91 -0.91 10.24
N THR A 102 9.09 -1.07 10.83
CA THR A 102 9.77 0.05 11.49
C THR A 102 10.16 1.06 10.41
N GLY A 103 9.37 2.12 10.30
CA GLY A 103 9.71 3.35 9.57
C GLY A 103 10.65 4.22 10.37
#